data_AF-A0A2E1MPK9-F1
#
_entry.id   AF-A0A2E1MPK9-F1
#
_cell.length_a   1.000
_cell.length_b   1.000
_cell.length_c   1.000
_cell.angle_alpha   90.00
_cell.angle_beta   90.00
_cell.angle_gamma   90.00
#
_symmetry.space_group_name_H-M   'P 1'
#
loop_
_entity.id
_entity.type
_entity.pdbx_description
1 polymer ?
#
loop_
_entity_poly.entity_id
_entity_poly.type
_entity_poly.pdbx_seq_one_letter_code
_entity_poly.pdbx_strand_id
1 'polypeptide(L)'
;MISYVFGDDENISEVETGQTWSLESRSNKLSVGDSKVLYFFPNDAYNTYRARKFSDWDTFSIVDARNLVRLNTGDRVEIIESKYQAKVFEVKLLDGFQKNRKYFLIKEDLLDDFKLMEKENDS
;
A
#
# COMPACT_ATOMS: atom_id res chain seq x y z
N MET A 1 3.54 36.52 16.11
CA MET A 1 2.94 35.18 15.96
C MET A 1 3.56 34.61 14.70
N ILE A 2 4.41 33.59 14.82
CA ILE A 2 5.16 33.04 13.70
C ILE A 2 4.27 31.98 13.06
N SER A 3 3.67 32.31 11.91
CA SER A 3 2.89 31.38 11.11
C SER A 3 3.86 30.41 10.45
N TYR A 4 3.83 29.15 10.90
CA TYR A 4 4.54 28.06 10.22
C TYR A 4 3.75 27.71 8.96
N VAL A 5 4.24 28.18 7.81
CA VAL A 5 3.77 27.74 6.50
C VAL A 5 4.46 26.42 6.23
N PHE A 6 3.72 25.32 6.38
CA PHE A 6 4.13 24.04 5.79
C PHE A 6 3.83 24.13 4.29
N GLY A 7 4.80 24.63 3.54
CA GLY A 7 4.90 24.35 2.12
C GLY A 7 5.65 23.03 1.98
N ASP A 8 4.95 22.00 1.52
CA ASP A 8 5.51 21.07 0.53
C ASP A 8 4.35 20.56 -0.33
N ASP A 9 4.43 21.02 -1.57
CA ASP A 9 3.67 20.62 -2.74
C ASP A 9 4.22 19.25 -3.15
N GLU A 10 3.45 18.18 -3.01
CA GLU A 10 3.71 16.96 -3.76
C GLU A 10 2.38 16.49 -4.33
N ASN A 11 2.34 16.38 -5.66
CA ASN A 11 1.28 15.79 -6.46
C ASN A 11 0.61 14.65 -5.68
N ILE A 12 -0.51 14.96 -5.03
CA ILE A 12 -1.39 13.92 -4.54
C ILE A 12 -1.98 13.37 -5.82
N SER A 13 -1.37 12.33 -6.36
CA SER A 13 -2.08 11.37 -7.17
C SER A 13 -3.31 11.01 -6.35
N GLU A 14 -4.45 11.57 -6.76
CA GLU A 14 -5.71 11.40 -6.07
C GLU A 14 -6.12 9.95 -6.34
N VAL A 15 -5.71 9.07 -5.44
CA VAL A 15 -6.02 7.64 -5.54
C VAL A 15 -7.50 7.52 -5.24
N GLU A 16 -8.28 7.25 -6.28
CA GLU A 16 -9.72 7.11 -6.19
C GLU A 16 -10.13 5.66 -5.88
N THR A 17 -11.27 5.52 -5.21
CA THR A 17 -11.89 4.21 -4.98
C THR A 17 -12.34 3.60 -6.30
N GLY A 18 -12.12 2.30 -6.47
CA GLY A 18 -12.45 1.56 -7.69
C GLY A 18 -11.38 1.63 -8.79
N GLN A 19 -10.22 2.26 -8.51
CA GLN A 19 -9.02 2.16 -9.35
C GLN A 19 -8.34 0.81 -9.16
N THR A 20 -7.78 0.26 -10.23
CA THR A 20 -6.96 -0.96 -10.19
C THR A 20 -5.52 -0.60 -10.44
N TRP A 21 -4.63 -1.14 -9.62
CA TRP A 21 -3.19 -0.90 -9.66
C TRP A 21 -2.47 -2.23 -9.80
N SER A 22 -1.45 -2.28 -10.64
CA SER A 22 -0.61 -3.47 -10.85
C SER A 22 0.75 -3.26 -10.22
N LEU A 23 1.25 -4.26 -9.50
CA LEU A 23 2.59 -4.21 -8.94
C LEU A 23 3.64 -4.26 -10.06
N GLU A 24 4.42 -3.19 -10.23
CA GLU A 24 5.48 -3.09 -11.22
C GLU A 24 6.85 -3.42 -10.62
N SER A 25 7.03 -3.10 -9.33
CA SER A 25 8.26 -3.36 -8.59
C SER A 25 8.63 -4.84 -8.56
N ARG A 26 9.93 -5.12 -8.54
CA ARG A 26 10.46 -6.49 -8.49
C ARG A 26 10.10 -7.10 -7.13
N SER A 27 9.24 -8.11 -7.14
CA SER A 27 8.76 -8.80 -5.95
C SER A 27 8.60 -10.28 -6.23
N ASN A 28 9.07 -11.09 -5.29
CA ASN A 28 8.89 -12.53 -5.33
C ASN A 28 8.39 -13.02 -3.98
N LYS A 29 7.21 -13.63 -3.95
CA LYS A 29 6.59 -14.15 -2.72
C LYS A 29 7.42 -15.21 -1.99
N LEU A 30 8.36 -15.86 -2.69
CA LEU A 30 9.27 -16.86 -2.13
C LEU A 30 10.53 -16.24 -1.50
N SER A 31 10.84 -14.97 -1.81
CA SER A 31 11.97 -14.24 -1.22
C SER A 31 11.49 -13.45 -0.01
N VAL A 32 12.18 -13.61 1.13
CA VAL A 32 11.82 -12.90 2.36
C VAL A 32 12.25 -11.43 2.31
N GLY A 33 13.38 -11.13 1.65
CA GLY A 33 14.04 -9.82 1.70
C GLY A 33 13.51 -8.77 0.72
N ASP A 34 13.05 -9.19 -0.46
CA ASP A 34 12.70 -8.27 -1.56
C ASP A 34 11.21 -8.32 -1.94
N SER A 35 10.36 -8.95 -1.13
CA SER A 35 8.94 -9.03 -1.46
C SER A 35 8.17 -7.82 -0.97
N LYS A 36 7.37 -7.22 -1.84
CA LYS A 36 6.31 -6.29 -1.47
C LYS A 36 5.17 -7.03 -0.81
N VAL A 37 4.52 -6.37 0.15
CA VAL A 37 3.55 -7.02 1.04
C VAL A 37 2.26 -6.21 1.18
N LEU A 38 1.17 -6.92 1.39
CA LEU A 38 -0.08 -6.38 1.92
C LEU A 38 -0.26 -6.79 3.38
N TYR A 39 -0.96 -5.98 4.15
CA TYR A 39 -1.22 -6.23 5.56
C TYR A 39 -2.63 -6.79 5.74
N PHE A 40 -2.81 -7.77 6.63
CA PHE A 40 -4.13 -8.27 7.01
C PHE A 40 -4.90 -7.26 7.89
N PHE A 41 -4.20 -6.45 8.68
CA PHE A 41 -4.81 -5.50 9.61
C PHE A 41 -4.44 -4.05 9.29
N PRO A 42 -5.39 -3.10 9.44
CA PRO A 42 -5.15 -1.70 9.11
C PRO A 42 -4.17 -1.04 10.09
N ASN A 43 -4.17 -1.46 11.35
CA ASN A 43 -3.24 -0.96 12.37
C ASN A 43 -1.78 -1.37 12.05
N ASP A 44 -1.56 -2.57 11.53
CA ASP A 44 -0.21 -3.04 11.18
C ASP A 44 0.37 -2.19 10.05
N ALA A 45 -0.42 -1.92 9.00
CA ALA A 45 -0.02 -1.02 7.92
C ALA A 45 0.28 0.40 8.43
N TYR A 46 -0.59 0.95 9.29
CA TYR A 46 -0.42 2.30 9.82
C TYR A 46 0.78 2.43 10.77
N ASN A 47 1.03 1.43 11.61
CA ASN A 47 2.19 1.39 12.50
C ASN A 47 3.49 1.32 11.70
N THR A 48 3.54 0.51 10.63
CA THR A 48 4.69 0.49 9.71
C THR A 48 4.92 1.84 9.04
N TYR A 49 3.86 2.49 8.54
CA TYR A 49 3.95 3.84 7.98
C TYR A 49 4.56 4.83 8.99
N ARG A 50 4.07 4.83 10.24
CA ARG A 50 4.59 5.71 11.30
C ARG A 50 6.05 5.41 11.63
N ALA A 51 6.41 4.14 11.78
CA ALA A 51 7.78 3.72 12.07
C ALA A 51 8.76 4.23 11.01
N ARG A 52 8.41 4.09 9.72
CA ARG A 52 9.22 4.60 8.60
C ARG A 52 9.33 6.13 8.63
N LYS A 53 8.20 6.83 8.80
CA LYS A 53 8.16 8.30 8.78
C LYS A 53 8.94 8.95 9.92
N PHE A 54 8.92 8.36 11.11
CA PHE A 54 9.52 8.93 12.32
C PHE A 54 10.83 8.24 12.73
N SER A 55 11.34 7.31 11.94
CA SER A 55 12.50 6.46 12.29
C SER A 55 12.37 5.78 13.66
N ASP A 56 11.13 5.44 14.04
CA ASP A 56 10.78 4.79 15.29
C ASP A 56 10.78 3.28 15.08
N TRP A 57 11.99 2.71 15.18
CA TRP A 57 12.24 1.28 14.94
C TRP A 57 11.65 0.38 16.04
N ASP A 58 11.35 0.92 17.22
CA ASP A 58 10.69 0.18 18.31
C ASP A 58 9.24 -0.16 17.94
N THR A 59 8.56 0.72 17.22
CA THR A 59 7.18 0.51 16.74
C THR A 59 7.11 -0.49 15.57
N PHE A 60 8.18 -0.67 14.81
CA PHE A 60 8.23 -1.59 13.66
C PHE A 60 8.14 -3.08 14.08
N SER A 61 8.62 -3.42 15.28
CA SER A 61 8.70 -4.80 15.79
C SER A 61 7.34 -5.43 16.16
N ILE A 62 6.24 -4.69 15.98
CA ILE A 62 4.89 -5.12 16.38
C ILE A 62 4.21 -5.96 15.28
N VAL A 63 4.63 -5.83 14.02
CA VAL A 63 3.95 -6.49 12.89
C VAL A 63 4.41 -7.95 12.78
N ASP A 64 3.47 -8.87 12.99
CA ASP A 64 3.71 -10.30 12.79
C ASP A 64 3.82 -10.63 11.29
N ALA A 65 4.93 -11.26 10.88
CA ALA A 65 5.14 -11.68 9.51
C ALA A 65 4.06 -12.63 8.96
N ARG A 66 3.33 -13.34 9.85
CA ARG A 66 2.18 -14.19 9.49
C ARG A 66 0.97 -13.38 9.01
N ASN A 67 0.89 -12.11 9.42
CA ASN A 67 -0.15 -11.17 9.02
C ASN A 67 0.22 -10.38 7.75
N LEU A 68 1.23 -10.84 7.02
CA LEU A 68 1.65 -10.26 5.75
C LEU A 68 1.34 -11.19 4.59
N VAL A 69 0.82 -10.62 3.50
CA VAL A 69 0.63 -11.30 2.22
C VAL A 69 1.68 -10.81 1.25
N ARG A 70 2.60 -11.67 0.88
CA ARG A 70 3.65 -11.34 -0.08
C ARG A 70 3.10 -11.40 -1.50
N LEU A 71 3.42 -10.38 -2.29
CA LEU A 71 3.00 -10.24 -3.68
C LEU A 71 4.11 -10.70 -4.63
N ASN A 72 3.72 -11.08 -5.83
CA ASN A 72 4.61 -11.22 -6.98
C ASN A 72 4.47 -10.00 -7.90
N THR A 73 5.54 -9.67 -8.62
CA THR A 73 5.45 -8.69 -9.71
C THR A 73 4.32 -9.06 -10.68
N GLY A 74 3.49 -8.08 -11.03
CA GLY A 74 2.30 -8.24 -11.85
C GLY A 74 1.00 -8.52 -11.07
N ASP A 75 1.05 -8.77 -9.76
CA ASP A 75 -0.18 -8.92 -8.96
C ASP A 75 -0.95 -7.59 -8.92
N ARG A 76 -2.27 -7.66 -9.10
CA ARG A 76 -3.13 -6.47 -9.13
C ARG A 76 -3.98 -6.32 -7.87
N VAL A 77 -4.20 -5.08 -7.50
CA VAL A 77 -5.03 -4.67 -6.37
C VAL A 77 -6.05 -3.63 -6.80
N GLU A 78 -7.26 -3.71 -6.26
CA GLU A 78 -8.32 -2.72 -6.47
C GLU A 78 -8.47 -1.89 -5.19
N ILE A 79 -8.50 -0.56 -5.32
CA ILE A 79 -8.70 0.35 -4.19
C ILE A 79 -10.18 0.30 -3.77
N ILE A 80 -10.46 -0.06 -2.52
CA ILE A 80 -11.81 -0.09 -1.97
C ILE A 80 -12.13 1.21 -1.23
N GLU A 81 -11.28 1.59 -0.27
CA GLU A 81 -11.51 2.72 0.63
C GLU A 81 -10.18 3.29 1.14
N SER A 82 -10.15 4.58 1.47
CA SER A 82 -9.03 5.20 2.17
C SER A 82 -9.23 5.19 3.69
N LYS A 83 -8.14 4.96 4.44
CA LYS A 83 -8.11 4.97 5.91
C LYS A 83 -6.96 5.85 6.43
N TYR A 84 -7.08 6.25 7.70
CA TYR A 84 -6.10 7.09 8.40
C TYR A 84 -5.70 8.35 7.62
N GLN A 85 -6.68 9.13 7.14
CA GLN A 85 -6.45 10.32 6.33
C GLN A 85 -5.68 10.00 5.04
N ALA A 86 -6.12 8.97 4.32
CA ALA A 86 -5.52 8.50 3.06
C ALA A 86 -4.03 8.10 3.16
N LYS A 87 -3.59 7.63 4.34
CA LYS A 87 -2.23 7.10 4.54
C LYS A 87 -2.16 5.60 4.29
N VAL A 88 -3.29 4.91 4.44
CA VAL A 88 -3.44 3.48 4.17
C VAL A 88 -4.70 3.29 3.34
N PHE A 89 -4.63 2.44 2.33
CA PHE A 89 -5.76 2.05 1.50
C PHE A 89 -6.21 0.65 1.87
N GLU A 90 -7.52 0.46 2.01
CA GLU A 90 -8.13 -0.86 1.95
C GLU A 90 -8.18 -1.28 0.49
N VAL A 91 -7.59 -2.43 0.19
CA VAL A 91 -7.46 -2.93 -1.18
C VAL A 91 -7.97 -4.36 -1.29
N LYS A 92 -8.50 -4.72 -2.44
CA LYS A 92 -8.86 -6.09 -2.79
C LYS A 92 -7.78 -6.68 -3.69
N LEU A 93 -7.19 -7.79 -3.27
CA LEU A 93 -6.26 -8.52 -4.11
C LEU A 93 -7.02 -9.26 -5.23
N LEU A 94 -6.65 -9.03 -6.48
CA LEU A 94 -7.31 -9.63 -7.65
C LEU A 94 -6.62 -10.92 -8.11
N ASP A 95 -5.30 -11.03 -7.88
CA ASP A 95 -4.47 -12.13 -8.37
C ASP A 95 -3.91 -13.03 -7.26
N GLY A 96 -3.47 -14.24 -7.64
CA GLY A 96 -2.87 -15.20 -6.74
C GLY A 96 -3.85 -16.06 -5.92
N PHE A 97 -3.30 -16.83 -4.99
CA PHE A 97 -4.06 -17.78 -4.17
C PHE A 97 -4.94 -17.09 -3.13
N GLN A 98 -4.48 -15.94 -2.63
CA GLN A 98 -5.17 -15.18 -1.59
C GLN A 98 -6.10 -14.08 -2.14
N LYS A 99 -6.48 -14.18 -3.41
CA LYS A 99 -7.36 -13.24 -4.11
C LYS A 99 -8.76 -13.17 -3.49
N ASN A 100 -9.52 -12.14 -3.87
CA ASN A 100 -10.88 -11.85 -3.41
C ASN A 100 -11.00 -11.62 -1.90
N ARG A 101 -9.89 -11.25 -1.25
CA ARG A 101 -9.84 -10.84 0.15
C ARG A 101 -9.40 -9.39 0.24
N LYS A 102 -9.79 -8.78 1.36
CA LYS A 102 -9.46 -7.40 1.70
C LYS A 102 -8.17 -7.36 2.48
N TYR A 103 -7.29 -6.45 2.10
CA TYR A 103 -6.02 -6.18 2.72
C TYR A 103 -5.81 -4.68 2.85
N PHE A 104 -4.69 -4.31 3.45
CA PHE A 104 -4.29 -2.93 3.63
C PHE A 104 -2.93 -2.68 2.98
N LEU A 105 -2.81 -1.55 2.33
CA LEU A 105 -1.61 -1.11 1.61
C LEU A 105 -1.27 0.33 2.03
N ILE A 106 0.01 0.60 2.27
CA ILE A 106 0.49 1.93 2.63
C ILE A 106 0.48 2.80 1.36
N LYS A 107 0.07 4.07 1.48
CA LYS A 107 0.01 4.99 0.34
C LYS A 107 1.36 5.11 -0.38
N GLU A 108 2.45 5.27 0.36
CA GLU A 108 3.81 5.37 -0.20
C GLU A 108 4.15 4.11 -1.01
N ASP A 109 3.92 2.91 -0.45
CA ASP A 109 4.14 1.64 -1.17
C ASP A 109 3.30 1.55 -2.46
N LEU A 110 2.05 2.03 -2.44
CA LEU A 110 1.21 2.07 -3.64
C LEU A 110 1.84 2.96 -4.72
N LEU A 111 2.26 4.17 -4.37
CA LEU A 111 2.77 5.14 -5.33
C LEU A 111 4.17 4.80 -5.85
N ASP A 112 4.99 4.17 -5.02
CA ASP A 112 6.37 3.84 -5.37
C ASP A 112 6.48 2.52 -6.15
N ASP A 113 5.63 1.54 -5.85
CA ASP A 113 5.78 0.17 -6.38
C ASP A 113 4.71 -0.24 -7.39
N PHE A 114 3.58 0.47 -7.46
CA PHE A 114 2.47 0.11 -8.32
C PHE A 114 2.25 1.13 -9.43
N LYS A 115 1.71 0.62 -10.53
CA LYS A 115 1.28 1.40 -11.68
C LYS A 115 -0.23 1.35 -11.80
N LEU A 116 -0.86 2.51 -11.96
CA LEU A 116 -2.29 2.62 -12.23
C LEU A 116 -2.59 1.91 -13.56
N MET A 117 -3.54 0.97 -13.52
CA MET A 117 -4.09 0.39 -14.74
C MET A 117 -5.23 1.28 -15.21
N GLU A 118 -5.10 1.80 -16.43
CA GLU A 118 -6.24 2.40 -17.11
C GLU A 118 -7.34 1.33 -17.20
N LYS A 119 -8.56 1.68 -16.80
CA LYS A 119 -9.71 0.90 -17.23
C LYS A 119 -9.70 1.03 -18.75
N GLU A 120 -9.39 -0.04 -19.48
CA GLU A 120 -9.78 -0.14 -20.88
C GLU A 120 -11.30 0.09 -20.91
N ASN A 121 -11.69 1.33 -21.18
CA ASN A 121 -13.03 1.63 -21.64
C ASN A 121 -13.08 1.02 -23.03
N ASP A 122 -13.61 -0.21 -23.08
CA ASP A 122 -14.03 -0.86 -24.32
C ASP A 122 -14.85 0.15 -25.14
N SER A 123 -14.44 0.34 -26.39
CA SER A 123 -14.99 1.33 -27.33
C SER A 123 -16.38 0.98 -27.83
#